data_AF-K0X4P4-F1
#
_entry.id   AF-K0X4P4-F1
#
_cell.length_a   1.000
_cell.length_b   1.000
_cell.length_c   1.000
_cell.angle_alpha   90.00
_cell.angle_beta   90.00
_cell.angle_gamma   90.00
#
_symmetry.space_group_name_H-M   'P 1'
#
loop_
_entity.id
_entity.type
_entity.pdbx_description
1 polymer ?
#
loop_
_entity_poly.entity_id
_entity_poly.type
_entity_poly.pdbx_seq_one_letter_code
_entity_poly.pdbx_strand_id
1 'polypeptide(L)'
;MLKYKILFICLSIGLVAFAQNGTSSPYSRFGYGILGDNAIGAQRAMGGVGYALHNNRQINVMNPASYASMDSLTFLFDIGLTYQNTITREGSLKENSQSGSLDYIVMQFPLGRYMAGSVGLLPYSNVGYSFINSIDNGSDSRSGDGNISQAYVGVSGRPFKGFSIGANISYLFGNLTNTNTVVPESGSSGIFETMLKVRDYHLSFGAQYAIEWNKKHTITLGAVYSPGKTLLGRAYTSTYDVSSNTTIDADTLKMKNNYSLASTYGGGISYNYDKRLTIAADVTYQNWADAKFTNLTAGQLQSSKGQFNNRLKIALGAEFRPKNMGGNYFEHVNYRAGIFYNRSYLKINGNDMDEIGATCGFGFPLATDKSVVNVSFEYINRQCTPVKLITEDHFRISVSLTFNEMWFWQRKFE
;
A
#
# COMPACT_ATOMS: atom_id res chain seq x y z
N MET A 1 15.07 10.73 -26.12
CA MET A 1 14.23 11.88 -25.74
C MET A 1 12.81 11.50 -25.28
N LEU A 2 12.06 10.65 -26.00
CA LEU A 2 10.67 10.32 -25.64
C LEU A 2 10.51 9.69 -24.23
N LYS A 3 11.40 8.77 -23.83
CA LYS A 3 11.38 8.14 -22.50
C LYS A 3 11.52 9.14 -21.35
N TYR A 4 12.44 10.10 -21.48
CA TYR A 4 12.64 11.15 -20.47
C TYR A 4 11.47 12.14 -20.42
N LYS A 5 10.81 12.41 -21.57
CA LYS A 5 9.56 13.20 -21.61
C LYS A 5 8.41 12.48 -20.89
N ILE A 6 8.25 11.17 -21.09
CA ILE A 6 7.23 10.37 -20.39
C ILE A 6 7.52 10.33 -18.88
N LEU A 7 8.77 10.12 -18.47
CA LEU A 7 9.18 10.18 -17.07
C LEU A 7 8.85 11.54 -16.44
N PHE A 8 9.20 12.64 -17.11
CA PHE A 8 8.92 14.00 -16.63
C PHE A 8 7.42 14.26 -16.51
N ILE A 9 6.62 13.81 -17.49
CA ILE A 9 5.16 13.89 -17.43
C ILE A 9 4.61 13.08 -16.25
N CYS A 10 5.03 11.83 -16.08
CA CYS A 10 4.64 11.00 -14.93
C CYS A 10 5.03 11.64 -13.58
N LEU A 11 6.21 12.25 -13.50
CA LEU A 11 6.68 12.94 -12.29
C LEU A 11 5.83 14.18 -11.99
N SER A 12 5.51 14.98 -13.03
CA SER A 12 4.67 16.17 -12.89
C SER A 12 3.21 15.84 -12.54
N ILE A 13 2.66 14.76 -13.10
CA ILE A 13 1.32 14.26 -12.72
C ILE A 13 1.34 13.71 -11.29
N GLY A 14 2.42 13.02 -10.89
CA GLY A 14 2.61 12.56 -9.52
C GLY A 14 2.55 13.69 -8.50
N LEU A 15 3.20 14.83 -8.79
CA LEU A 15 3.16 16.03 -7.93
C LEU A 15 1.75 16.60 -7.74
N VAL A 16 0.91 16.57 -8.77
CA VAL A 16 -0.50 17.02 -8.67
C VAL A 16 -1.36 15.98 -7.95
N ALA A 17 -1.13 14.69 -8.17
CA ALA A 17 -1.84 13.60 -7.49
C ALA A 17 -1.54 13.53 -5.99
N PHE A 18 -0.35 13.95 -5.55
CA PHE A 18 -0.01 14.07 -4.13
C PHE A 18 -0.89 15.08 -3.36
N ALA A 19 -1.58 16.00 -4.05
CA ALA A 19 -2.44 17.00 -3.43
C ALA A 19 -3.90 16.52 -3.23
N GLN A 20 -4.28 15.35 -3.73
CA GLN A 20 -5.64 14.81 -3.61
C GLN A 20 -5.69 13.68 -2.58
N ASN A 21 -6.79 13.60 -1.82
CA ASN A 21 -7.02 12.52 -0.86
C ASN A 21 -6.92 11.17 -1.57
N GLY A 22 -5.90 10.39 -1.22
CA GLY A 22 -5.58 9.12 -1.89
C GLY A 22 -6.56 7.98 -1.60
N THR A 23 -7.57 8.23 -0.77
CA THR A 23 -8.67 7.31 -0.49
C THR A 23 -9.93 8.11 -0.18
N SER A 24 -11.08 7.52 -0.46
CA SER A 24 -12.39 8.03 -0.07
C SER A 24 -13.18 6.84 0.48
N SER A 25 -13.12 6.66 1.79
CA SER A 25 -13.79 5.55 2.48
C SER A 25 -14.17 5.96 3.91
N PRO A 26 -15.47 5.95 4.27
CA PRO A 26 -15.92 6.07 5.66
C PRO A 26 -15.13 5.24 6.66
N TYR A 27 -14.76 4.03 6.29
CA TYR A 27 -14.03 3.11 7.16
C TYR A 27 -12.60 3.55 7.47
N SER A 28 -12.01 4.42 6.65
CA SER A 28 -10.67 4.96 6.87
C SER A 28 -10.57 5.84 8.13
N ARG A 29 -11.69 6.27 8.72
CA ARG A 29 -11.73 7.01 9.98
C ARG A 29 -11.19 6.23 11.18
N PHE A 30 -11.28 4.90 11.13
CA PHE A 30 -10.97 4.06 12.28
C PHE A 30 -9.49 3.67 12.35
N GLY A 31 -8.96 3.59 13.57
CA GLY A 31 -7.60 3.11 13.84
C GLY A 31 -6.52 3.97 13.19
N TYR A 32 -5.65 3.32 12.40
CA TYR A 32 -4.58 3.96 11.63
C TYR A 32 -4.97 4.20 10.16
N GLY A 33 -6.25 4.09 9.82
CA GLY A 33 -6.76 4.14 8.45
C GLY A 33 -6.66 2.82 7.71
N ILE A 34 -6.77 2.87 6.38
CA ILE A 34 -6.64 1.68 5.53
C ILE A 34 -5.14 1.41 5.31
N LEU A 35 -4.69 0.20 5.65
CA LEU A 35 -3.29 -0.22 5.49
C LEU A 35 -2.97 -0.50 4.02
N GLY A 36 -1.80 -0.09 3.57
CA GLY A 36 -1.23 -0.46 2.28
C GLY A 36 -0.63 -1.87 2.28
N ASP A 37 -0.63 -2.51 1.12
CA ASP A 37 -0.08 -3.86 0.93
C ASP A 37 1.34 -3.89 0.37
N ASN A 38 1.94 -2.71 0.14
CA ASN A 38 3.26 -2.55 -0.47
C ASN A 38 3.40 -3.26 -1.84
N ALA A 39 2.29 -3.50 -2.53
CA ALA A 39 2.28 -4.12 -3.85
C ALA A 39 2.57 -3.09 -4.94
N ILE A 40 3.57 -3.36 -5.79
CA ILE A 40 3.82 -2.57 -6.99
C ILE A 40 2.84 -2.94 -8.12
N GLY A 41 2.78 -2.15 -9.20
CA GLY A 41 1.76 -2.29 -10.25
C GLY A 41 1.66 -3.69 -10.87
N ALA A 42 2.79 -4.39 -11.08
CA ALA A 42 2.77 -5.77 -11.56
C ALA A 42 2.13 -6.75 -10.55
N GLN A 43 2.38 -6.55 -9.25
CA GLN A 43 1.84 -7.38 -8.17
C GLN A 43 0.35 -7.11 -7.96
N ARG A 44 -0.08 -5.85 -8.06
CA ARG A 44 -1.50 -5.47 -8.00
C ARG A 44 -2.34 -6.16 -9.05
N ALA A 45 -1.84 -6.25 -10.28
CA ALA A 45 -2.51 -6.99 -11.36
C ALA A 45 -2.65 -8.51 -11.09
N MET A 46 -1.97 -9.04 -10.07
CA MET A 46 -1.99 -10.44 -9.65
C MET A 46 -2.60 -10.62 -8.24
N GLY A 47 -3.52 -9.75 -7.83
CA GLY A 47 -4.19 -9.82 -6.53
C GLY A 47 -3.30 -9.41 -5.35
N GLY A 48 -2.15 -8.78 -5.62
CA GLY A 48 -1.20 -8.35 -4.61
C GLY A 48 -0.33 -9.48 -4.06
N VAL A 49 -0.10 -10.55 -4.83
CA VAL A 49 0.92 -11.56 -4.50
C VAL A 49 2.32 -11.04 -4.81
N GLY A 50 3.28 -11.39 -3.98
CA GLY A 50 4.65 -10.87 -4.01
C GLY A 50 5.65 -11.59 -3.12
N TYR A 51 5.27 -12.32 -2.07
CA TYR A 51 6.25 -12.83 -1.10
C TYR A 51 7.22 -13.84 -1.70
N ALA A 52 6.75 -14.70 -2.61
CA ALA A 52 7.60 -15.66 -3.33
C ALA A 52 8.00 -15.19 -4.74
N LEU A 53 7.57 -14.00 -5.18
CA LEU A 53 7.92 -13.51 -6.50
C LEU A 53 9.37 -13.06 -6.54
N HIS A 54 10.07 -13.58 -7.52
CA HIS A 54 11.48 -13.38 -7.77
C HIS A 54 11.61 -13.07 -9.27
N ASN A 55 11.81 -11.80 -9.63
CA ASN A 55 11.92 -11.33 -11.00
C ASN A 55 13.10 -10.36 -11.11
N ASN A 56 13.89 -10.47 -12.18
CA ASN A 56 15.06 -9.61 -12.41
C ASN A 56 14.71 -8.28 -13.09
N ARG A 57 13.47 -8.12 -13.56
CA ARG A 57 12.98 -6.94 -14.30
C ARG A 57 11.99 -6.08 -13.53
N GLN A 58 11.62 -6.47 -12.32
CA GLN A 58 10.62 -5.79 -11.49
C GLN A 58 11.11 -5.72 -10.05
N ILE A 59 10.83 -4.60 -9.40
CA ILE A 59 11.17 -4.37 -8.01
C ILE A 59 10.09 -5.00 -7.14
N ASN A 60 10.46 -5.82 -6.16
CA ASN A 60 9.49 -6.41 -5.24
C ASN A 60 9.76 -5.96 -3.81
N VAL A 61 9.07 -4.91 -3.39
CA VAL A 61 9.24 -4.33 -2.05
C VAL A 61 8.50 -5.09 -0.95
N MET A 62 7.59 -6.01 -1.33
CA MET A 62 6.89 -6.86 -0.36
C MET A 62 7.82 -7.84 0.34
N ASN A 63 8.88 -8.30 -0.34
CA ASN A 63 9.90 -9.17 0.24
C ASN A 63 11.32 -8.62 -0.08
N PRO A 64 12.03 -8.05 0.91
CA PRO A 64 13.37 -7.50 0.73
C PRO A 64 14.41 -8.50 0.17
N ALA A 65 14.23 -9.80 0.43
CA ALA A 65 15.13 -10.83 -0.12
C ALA A 65 15.12 -10.88 -1.65
N SER A 66 14.02 -10.47 -2.28
CA SER A 66 13.87 -10.50 -3.73
C SER A 66 14.88 -9.60 -4.45
N TYR A 67 15.38 -8.53 -3.80
CA TYR A 67 16.27 -7.58 -4.46
C TYR A 67 17.57 -8.23 -4.96
N ALA A 68 18.05 -9.29 -4.30
CA ALA A 68 19.31 -9.98 -4.64
C ALA A 68 19.23 -10.72 -5.99
N SER A 69 18.03 -10.78 -6.56
CA SER A 69 17.72 -11.43 -7.83
C SER A 69 17.87 -10.51 -9.05
N MET A 70 18.21 -9.24 -8.83
CA MET A 70 18.39 -8.29 -9.92
C MET A 70 19.58 -8.65 -10.81
N ASP A 71 19.54 -8.18 -12.05
CA ASP A 71 20.74 -8.13 -12.88
C ASP A 71 21.76 -7.13 -12.30
N SER A 72 23.01 -7.58 -12.17
CA SER A 72 24.12 -6.78 -11.62
C SER A 72 24.52 -5.58 -12.47
N LEU A 73 24.04 -5.49 -13.71
CA LEU A 73 24.43 -4.44 -14.67
C LEU A 73 23.34 -3.37 -14.87
N THR A 74 22.18 -3.54 -14.25
CA THR A 74 21.04 -2.64 -14.46
C THR A 74 20.55 -2.04 -13.16
N PHE A 75 20.01 -0.83 -13.24
CA PHE A 75 19.17 -0.30 -12.18
C PHE A 75 17.71 -0.39 -12.62
N LEU A 76 16.84 -0.55 -11.63
CA LEU A 76 15.40 -0.47 -11.80
C LEU A 76 14.89 0.79 -11.12
N PHE A 77 13.98 1.49 -11.79
CA PHE A 77 13.20 2.58 -11.21
C PHE A 77 11.74 2.37 -11.56
N ASP A 78 10.85 2.43 -10.59
CA ASP A 78 9.42 2.21 -10.81
C ASP A 78 8.62 3.28 -10.07
N ILE A 79 7.60 3.80 -10.77
CA ILE A 79 6.66 4.78 -10.24
C ILE A 79 5.25 4.29 -10.53
N GLY A 80 4.38 4.33 -9.53
CA GLY A 80 2.99 3.87 -9.63
C GLY A 80 1.99 4.96 -9.26
N LEU A 81 0.98 5.13 -10.10
CA LEU A 81 -0.16 6.02 -9.89
C LEU A 81 -1.45 5.20 -9.93
N THR A 82 -2.40 5.52 -9.06
CA THR A 82 -3.73 4.89 -9.07
C THR A 82 -4.82 5.95 -9.11
N TYR A 83 -5.78 5.73 -10.00
CA TYR A 83 -7.09 6.36 -9.97
C TYR A 83 -8.09 5.38 -9.36
N GLN A 84 -8.90 5.85 -8.42
CA GLN A 84 -9.93 5.06 -7.74
C GLN A 84 -11.28 5.76 -7.81
N ASN A 85 -12.29 5.04 -8.29
CA ASN A 85 -13.69 5.39 -8.14
C ASN A 85 -14.31 4.52 -7.03
N THR A 86 -15.04 5.14 -6.10
CA THR A 86 -15.66 4.46 -4.96
C THR A 86 -17.14 4.72 -4.95
N ILE A 87 -17.93 3.65 -4.96
CA ILE A 87 -19.38 3.70 -4.83
C ILE A 87 -19.73 3.20 -3.43
N THR A 88 -20.25 4.09 -2.60
CA THR A 88 -20.67 3.82 -1.23
C THR A 88 -22.18 3.63 -1.20
N ARG A 89 -22.67 2.61 -0.50
CA ARG A 89 -24.11 2.36 -0.32
C ARG A 89 -24.47 2.11 1.13
N GLU A 90 -25.55 2.75 1.55
CA GLU A 90 -26.18 2.57 2.86
C GLU A 90 -27.69 2.44 2.65
N GLY A 91 -28.22 1.22 2.70
CA GLY A 91 -29.62 0.96 2.36
C GLY A 91 -29.96 1.39 0.93
N SER A 92 -30.86 2.37 0.78
CA SER A 92 -31.26 2.95 -0.52
C SER A 92 -30.36 4.10 -0.97
N LEU A 93 -29.50 4.63 -0.09
CA LEU A 93 -28.62 5.75 -0.41
C LEU A 93 -27.38 5.25 -1.16
N LYS A 94 -26.96 6.02 -2.17
CA LYS A 94 -25.79 5.75 -2.99
C LYS A 94 -25.00 7.04 -3.21
N GLU A 95 -23.71 6.98 -2.91
CA GLU A 95 -22.77 8.07 -3.15
C GLU A 95 -21.63 7.58 -4.05
N ASN A 96 -21.11 8.49 -4.88
CA ASN A 96 -19.98 8.22 -5.76
C ASN A 96 -18.86 9.22 -5.49
N SER A 97 -17.66 8.71 -5.22
CA SER A 97 -16.47 9.52 -4.97
C SER A 97 -15.30 9.09 -5.85
N GLN A 98 -14.41 10.03 -6.15
CA GLN A 98 -13.24 9.81 -6.99
C GLN A 98 -12.00 10.28 -6.25
N SER A 99 -10.91 9.54 -6.40
CA SER A 99 -9.63 9.84 -5.77
C SER A 99 -8.48 9.44 -6.69
N GLY A 100 -7.40 10.20 -6.65
CA GLY A 100 -6.13 9.87 -7.29
C GLY A 100 -5.04 9.79 -6.23
N SER A 101 -4.09 8.89 -6.41
CA SER A 101 -2.95 8.79 -5.50
C SER A 101 -1.67 8.40 -6.23
N LEU A 102 -0.54 8.87 -5.70
CA LEU A 102 0.74 8.26 -5.96
C LEU A 102 0.94 7.09 -5.00
N ASP A 103 1.15 5.91 -5.58
CA ASP A 103 1.28 4.69 -4.82
C ASP A 103 2.70 4.44 -4.32
N TYR A 104 3.69 4.73 -5.16
CA TYR A 104 5.08 4.50 -4.81
C TYR A 104 6.03 5.16 -5.80
N ILE A 105 7.23 5.46 -5.31
CA ILE A 105 8.44 5.69 -6.11
C ILE A 105 9.51 4.80 -5.51
N VAL A 106 10.02 3.85 -6.29
CA VAL A 106 11.00 2.88 -5.82
C VAL A 106 12.16 2.77 -6.81
N MET A 107 13.34 2.52 -6.28
CA MET A 107 14.56 2.29 -7.03
C MET A 107 15.27 1.06 -6.47
N GLN A 108 15.89 0.28 -7.35
CA GLN A 108 16.71 -0.86 -6.98
C GLN A 108 18.00 -0.82 -7.80
N PHE A 109 19.12 -1.02 -7.15
CA PHE A 109 20.45 -0.89 -7.74
C PHE A 109 21.37 -2.00 -7.22
N PRO A 110 22.35 -2.45 -8.04
CA PRO A 110 23.24 -3.52 -7.63
C PRO A 110 24.32 -2.95 -6.70
N LEU A 111 24.59 -3.66 -5.59
CA LEU A 111 25.69 -3.36 -4.67
C LEU A 111 26.91 -4.25 -4.92
N GLY A 112 26.67 -5.43 -5.50
CA GLY A 112 27.69 -6.39 -5.89
C GLY A 112 27.08 -7.58 -6.63
N ARG A 113 27.89 -8.59 -6.94
CA ARG A 113 27.43 -9.77 -7.71
C ARG A 113 26.31 -10.57 -7.03
N TYR A 114 26.24 -10.51 -5.69
CA TYR A 114 25.29 -11.26 -4.87
C TYR A 114 24.51 -10.36 -3.92
N MET A 115 24.55 -9.04 -4.12
CA MET A 115 23.92 -8.07 -3.23
C MET A 115 23.26 -6.96 -4.04
N ALA A 116 22.10 -6.52 -3.57
CA ALA A 116 21.39 -5.39 -4.15
C ALA A 116 20.85 -4.49 -3.04
N GLY A 117 20.72 -3.21 -3.38
CA GLY A 117 20.07 -2.22 -2.56
C GLY A 117 18.74 -1.80 -3.18
N SER A 118 17.81 -1.37 -2.35
CA SER A 118 16.61 -0.68 -2.80
C SER A 118 16.32 0.51 -1.91
N VAL A 119 15.80 1.57 -2.50
CA VAL A 119 15.27 2.72 -1.77
C VAL A 119 13.91 3.06 -2.33
N GLY A 120 13.02 3.56 -1.50
CA GLY A 120 11.71 3.96 -2.02
C GLY A 120 10.85 4.69 -1.02
N LEU A 121 9.79 5.28 -1.55
CA LEU A 121 8.77 6.01 -0.84
C LEU A 121 7.42 5.43 -1.24
N LEU A 122 6.62 5.01 -0.25
CA LEU A 122 5.27 4.49 -0.46
C LEU A 122 4.40 4.81 0.77
N PRO A 123 3.06 4.93 0.64
CA PRO A 123 2.18 5.10 1.77
C PRO A 123 2.08 3.79 2.56
N TYR A 124 2.18 3.88 3.88
CA TYR A 124 1.93 2.78 4.82
C TYR A 124 0.43 2.65 5.13
N SER A 125 -0.24 3.78 5.38
CA SER A 125 -1.69 3.83 5.57
C SER A 125 -2.26 5.18 5.15
N ASN A 126 -3.54 5.18 4.78
CA ASN A 126 -4.24 6.35 4.28
C ASN A 126 -5.57 6.56 5.02
N VAL A 127 -5.89 7.82 5.31
CA VAL A 127 -7.18 8.29 5.82
C VAL A 127 -7.74 9.30 4.82
N GLY A 128 -9.03 9.15 4.50
CA GLY A 128 -9.70 10.00 3.54
C GLY A 128 -11.19 9.75 3.57
N TYR A 129 -11.94 10.67 4.17
CA TYR A 129 -13.39 10.68 4.19
C TYR A 129 -13.94 12.09 4.37
N SER A 130 -15.16 12.34 3.91
CA SER A 130 -15.88 13.59 4.13
C SER A 130 -17.37 13.29 4.15
N PHE A 131 -18.04 13.61 5.26
CA PHE A 131 -19.48 13.50 5.43
C PHE A 131 -20.05 14.85 5.79
N ILE A 132 -21.21 15.17 5.23
CA ILE A 132 -22.02 16.30 5.65
C ILE A 132 -23.39 15.74 5.98
N ASN A 133 -23.75 15.74 7.26
CA ASN A 133 -25.08 15.39 7.72
C ASN A 133 -25.83 16.67 8.07
N SER A 134 -27.01 16.84 7.47
CA SER A 134 -27.98 17.82 7.92
C SER A 134 -28.64 17.28 9.19
N ILE A 135 -28.57 18.04 10.28
CA ILE A 135 -29.28 17.76 11.54
C ILE A 135 -30.49 18.70 11.58
N ASP A 136 -31.57 18.32 12.26
CA ASP A 136 -32.83 19.07 12.35
C ASP A 136 -32.69 20.55 12.79
N ASN A 137 -31.53 21.00 13.30
CA ASN A 137 -31.24 22.41 13.62
C ASN A 137 -29.74 22.77 13.39
N GLY A 138 -29.11 22.29 12.32
CA GLY A 138 -27.71 22.61 12.00
C GLY A 138 -27.03 21.66 11.01
N SER A 139 -25.70 21.76 10.90
CA SER A 139 -24.90 20.81 10.11
C SER A 139 -23.78 20.18 10.95
N ASP A 140 -23.63 18.86 10.84
CA ASP A 140 -22.48 18.10 11.35
C ASP A 140 -21.65 17.64 10.16
N SER A 141 -20.46 18.21 10.04
CA SER A 141 -19.50 17.89 8.99
C SER A 141 -18.32 17.14 9.60
N ARG A 142 -18.08 15.93 9.10
CA ARG A 142 -16.97 15.07 9.54
C ARG A 142 -16.05 14.82 8.37
N SER A 143 -14.84 15.30 8.46
CA SER A 143 -13.78 15.01 7.50
C SER A 143 -12.60 14.36 8.19
N GLY A 144 -11.82 13.63 7.40
CA GLY A 144 -10.51 13.17 7.82
C GLY A 144 -9.64 13.00 6.61
N ASP A 145 -8.41 13.47 6.73
CA ASP A 145 -7.41 13.44 5.68
C ASP A 145 -6.03 13.17 6.27
N GLY A 146 -5.18 12.59 5.42
CA GLY A 146 -3.79 12.37 5.75
C GLY A 146 -3.31 10.97 5.40
N ASN A 147 -2.00 10.80 5.47
CA ASN A 147 -1.34 9.54 5.25
C ASN A 147 -0.19 9.35 6.23
N ILE A 148 0.14 8.09 6.50
CA ILE A 148 1.43 7.71 7.06
C ILE A 148 2.24 7.22 5.87
N SER A 149 3.25 7.98 5.50
CA SER A 149 4.21 7.61 4.44
C SER A 149 5.39 6.86 5.04
N GLN A 150 6.00 5.97 4.25
CA GLN A 150 7.22 5.28 4.60
C GLN A 150 8.31 5.52 3.55
N ALA A 151 9.46 6.02 4.00
CA ALA A 151 10.68 6.06 3.21
C ALA A 151 11.58 4.93 3.69
N TYR A 152 11.97 4.01 2.81
CA TYR A 152 12.77 2.85 3.19
C TYR A 152 14.11 2.78 2.47
N VAL A 153 15.06 2.16 3.15
CA VAL A 153 16.32 1.68 2.59
C VAL A 153 16.40 0.19 2.87
N GLY A 154 16.68 -0.57 1.82
CA GLY A 154 16.70 -2.02 1.82
C GLY A 154 18.02 -2.55 1.30
N VAL A 155 18.46 -3.66 1.89
CA VAL A 155 19.62 -4.42 1.43
C VAL A 155 19.27 -5.90 1.38
N SER A 156 19.80 -6.58 0.39
CA SER A 156 19.67 -8.02 0.23
C SER A 156 20.99 -8.67 -0.13
N GLY A 157 21.08 -9.96 0.16
CA GLY A 157 22.19 -10.81 -0.21
C GLY A 157 21.72 -12.19 -0.63
N ARG A 158 22.52 -12.86 -1.45
CA ARG A 158 22.35 -14.27 -1.83
C ARG A 158 23.51 -15.10 -1.27
N PRO A 159 23.42 -15.60 -0.01
CA PRO A 159 24.52 -16.32 0.63
C PRO A 159 24.88 -17.63 -0.08
N PHE A 160 23.89 -18.36 -0.60
CA PHE A 160 24.08 -19.58 -1.38
C PHE A 160 23.07 -19.67 -2.52
N LYS A 161 23.32 -20.59 -3.46
CA LYS A 161 22.50 -20.70 -4.68
C LYS A 161 21.03 -20.97 -4.31
N GLY A 162 20.13 -20.16 -4.88
CA GLY A 162 18.69 -20.26 -4.64
C GLY A 162 18.21 -19.54 -3.37
N PHE A 163 19.06 -19.29 -2.37
CA PHE A 163 18.64 -18.66 -1.12
C PHE A 163 19.04 -17.20 -1.03
N SER A 164 18.06 -16.33 -0.83
CA SER A 164 18.25 -14.90 -0.66
C SER A 164 17.65 -14.44 0.67
N ILE A 165 18.29 -13.48 1.29
CA ILE A 165 17.82 -12.81 2.50
C ILE A 165 17.89 -11.30 2.30
N GLY A 166 17.05 -10.56 3.00
CA GLY A 166 17.09 -9.12 2.96
C GLY A 166 16.42 -8.48 4.16
N ALA A 167 16.70 -7.20 4.33
CA ALA A 167 16.09 -6.38 5.36
C ALA A 167 15.83 -4.96 4.84
N ASN A 168 14.70 -4.39 5.25
CA ASN A 168 14.35 -2.99 5.04
C ASN A 168 14.28 -2.29 6.39
N ILE A 169 14.90 -1.10 6.44
CA ILE A 169 14.65 -0.11 7.48
C ILE A 169 13.85 1.03 6.85
N SER A 170 12.66 1.26 7.39
CA SER A 170 11.77 2.34 6.95
C SER A 170 11.67 3.41 8.01
N TYR A 171 11.55 4.66 7.60
CA TYR A 171 11.13 5.78 8.43
C TYR A 171 9.67 6.11 8.09
N LEU A 172 8.79 5.91 9.07
CA LEU A 172 7.37 6.24 9.02
C LEU A 172 7.20 7.70 9.43
N PHE A 173 6.56 8.49 8.56
CA PHE A 173 6.27 9.89 8.80
C PHE A 173 4.95 10.29 8.16
N GLY A 174 4.22 11.18 8.82
CA GLY A 174 2.97 11.69 8.30
C GLY A 174 2.02 12.09 9.42
N ASN A 175 0.89 12.64 9.03
CA ASN A 175 -0.16 13.06 9.93
C ASN A 175 -1.46 12.39 9.48
N LEU A 176 -2.25 11.91 10.43
CA LEU A 176 -3.64 11.54 10.23
C LEU A 176 -4.50 12.53 11.00
N THR A 177 -5.32 13.30 10.30
CA THR A 177 -6.18 14.32 10.90
C THR A 177 -7.63 13.89 10.77
N ASN A 178 -8.38 13.97 11.87
CA ASN A 178 -9.82 13.79 11.90
C ASN A 178 -10.44 15.06 12.45
N THR A 179 -11.32 15.68 11.67
CA THR A 179 -11.98 16.94 12.00
C THR A 179 -13.49 16.72 12.06
N ASN A 180 -14.09 17.14 13.16
CA ASN A 180 -15.53 17.10 13.40
C ASN A 180 -16.02 18.53 13.65
N THR A 181 -16.76 19.09 12.71
CA THR A 181 -17.26 20.46 12.75
C THR A 181 -18.76 20.43 12.98
N VAL A 182 -19.18 20.99 14.11
CA VAL A 182 -20.59 21.11 14.48
C VAL A 182 -21.00 22.58 14.36
N VAL A 183 -21.93 22.87 13.44
CA VAL A 183 -22.51 24.20 13.25
C VAL A 183 -23.99 24.17 13.62
N PRO A 184 -24.36 24.58 14.85
CA PRO A 184 -25.77 24.72 15.23
C PRO A 184 -26.41 25.96 14.57
N GLU A 185 -27.73 25.96 14.40
CA GLU A 185 -28.51 27.07 13.83
C GLU A 185 -28.62 28.28 14.80
N SER A 186 -28.49 28.04 16.11
CA SER A 186 -28.28 29.08 17.11
C SER A 186 -27.30 28.60 18.20
N GLY A 187 -26.32 29.44 18.55
CA GLY A 187 -25.25 29.11 19.50
C GLY A 187 -23.84 29.20 18.89
N SER A 188 -22.85 28.71 19.64
CA SER A 188 -21.45 28.68 19.17
C SER A 188 -21.15 27.40 18.39
N SER A 189 -20.50 27.54 17.24
CA SER A 189 -19.97 26.44 16.44
C SER A 189 -18.67 25.92 17.03
N GLY A 190 -18.54 24.58 17.10
CA GLY A 190 -17.38 23.90 17.68
C GLY A 190 -16.69 23.00 16.66
N ILE A 191 -15.36 23.09 16.57
CA ILE A 191 -14.52 22.18 15.78
C ILE A 191 -13.71 21.32 16.74
N PHE A 192 -13.83 20.01 16.60
CA PHE A 192 -13.02 19.02 17.31
C PHE A 192 -12.04 18.39 16.33
N GLU A 193 -10.75 18.63 16.55
CA GLU A 193 -9.68 18.10 15.71
C GLU A 193 -8.86 17.09 16.52
N THR A 194 -8.65 15.90 15.95
CA THR A 194 -7.71 14.91 16.46
C THR A 194 -6.65 14.66 15.40
N MET A 195 -5.38 14.87 15.74
CA MET A 195 -4.25 14.67 14.82
C MET A 195 -3.25 13.65 15.39
N LEU A 196 -2.96 12.59 14.65
CA LEU A 196 -1.89 11.64 14.95
C LEU A 196 -0.68 11.96 14.07
N LYS A 197 0.40 12.45 14.68
CA LYS A 197 1.68 12.74 14.02
C LYS A 197 2.67 11.61 14.29
N VAL A 198 2.89 10.79 13.28
CA VAL A 198 3.77 9.62 13.36
C VAL A 198 5.19 10.00 12.95
N ARG A 199 6.17 9.57 13.74
CA ARG A 199 7.61 9.70 13.45
C ARG A 199 8.32 8.52 14.09
N ASP A 200 8.52 7.47 13.31
CA ASP A 200 9.07 6.23 13.85
C ASP A 200 9.83 5.42 12.81
N TYR A 201 10.64 4.47 13.24
CA TYR A 201 11.26 3.50 12.36
C TYR A 201 10.41 2.22 12.25
N HIS A 202 10.49 1.51 11.13
CA HIS A 202 9.87 0.21 10.93
C HIS A 202 10.90 -0.74 10.32
N LEU A 203 10.87 -2.00 10.73
CA LEU A 203 11.80 -3.02 10.26
C LEU A 203 11.01 -4.11 9.55
N SER A 204 11.53 -4.58 8.43
CA SER A 204 11.00 -5.73 7.71
C SER A 204 12.14 -6.63 7.29
N PHE A 205 11.98 -7.92 7.49
CA PHE A 205 12.94 -8.96 7.14
C PHE A 205 12.32 -9.90 6.13
N GLY A 206 13.12 -10.34 5.15
CA GLY A 206 12.68 -11.23 4.09
C GLY A 206 13.64 -12.38 3.90
N ALA A 207 13.09 -13.53 3.52
CA ALA A 207 13.83 -14.68 3.03
C ALA A 207 13.12 -15.27 1.81
N GLN A 208 13.88 -15.78 0.85
CA GLN A 208 13.38 -16.51 -0.31
C GLN A 208 14.28 -17.69 -0.62
N TYR A 209 13.67 -18.81 -1.05
CA TYR A 209 14.38 -19.98 -1.53
C TYR A 209 13.81 -20.47 -2.85
N ALA A 210 14.60 -20.35 -3.92
CA ALA A 210 14.27 -20.77 -5.27
C ALA A 210 14.93 -22.12 -5.60
N ILE A 211 14.10 -23.09 -5.95
CA ILE A 211 14.48 -24.45 -6.34
C ILE A 211 14.21 -24.60 -7.84
N GLU A 212 15.28 -24.74 -8.61
CA GLU A 212 15.22 -24.90 -10.07
C GLU A 212 15.45 -26.36 -10.48
N TRP A 213 14.61 -26.90 -11.36
CA TRP A 213 14.83 -28.21 -11.98
C TRP A 213 14.53 -28.20 -13.48
N ASN A 214 15.26 -29.05 -14.22
CA ASN A 214 15.16 -29.18 -15.68
C ASN A 214 15.27 -27.86 -16.46
N LYS A 215 15.87 -26.81 -15.87
CA LYS A 215 16.03 -25.43 -16.40
C LYS A 215 14.74 -24.68 -16.74
N LYS A 216 13.59 -25.36 -16.79
CA LYS A 216 12.28 -24.79 -17.12
C LYS A 216 11.39 -24.57 -15.91
N HIS A 217 11.63 -25.27 -14.81
CA HIS A 217 10.75 -25.21 -13.66
C HIS A 217 11.48 -24.57 -12.48
N THR A 218 10.82 -23.61 -11.85
CA THR A 218 11.31 -22.99 -10.62
C THR A 218 10.16 -22.93 -9.63
N ILE A 219 10.36 -23.47 -8.42
CA ILE A 219 9.50 -23.16 -7.28
C ILE A 219 10.25 -22.23 -6.36
N THR A 220 9.60 -21.15 -5.94
CA THR A 220 10.14 -20.23 -4.94
C THR A 220 9.25 -20.23 -3.72
N LEU A 221 9.86 -20.35 -2.54
CA LEU A 221 9.21 -20.12 -1.26
C LEU A 221 9.66 -18.76 -0.74
N GLY A 222 8.73 -18.00 -0.16
CA GLY A 222 9.00 -16.68 0.41
C GLY A 222 8.46 -16.56 1.82
N ALA A 223 9.23 -15.92 2.69
CA ALA A 223 8.82 -15.59 4.04
C ALA A 223 9.19 -14.14 4.36
N VAL A 224 8.32 -13.44 5.07
CA VAL A 224 8.51 -12.06 5.50
C VAL A 224 8.09 -11.91 6.96
N TYR A 225 8.86 -11.14 7.71
CA TYR A 225 8.57 -10.84 9.11
C TYR A 225 8.84 -9.37 9.41
N SER A 226 7.84 -8.70 9.99
CA SER A 226 8.02 -7.38 10.58
C SER A 226 7.63 -7.43 12.06
N PRO A 227 8.54 -7.08 12.99
CA PRO A 227 8.25 -7.10 14.41
C PRO A 227 7.20 -6.04 14.79
N GLY A 228 6.29 -6.41 15.69
CA GLY A 228 5.37 -5.47 16.32
C GLY A 228 6.11 -4.62 17.35
N LYS A 229 5.74 -3.35 17.46
CA LYS A 229 6.39 -2.41 18.39
C LYS A 229 5.47 -1.26 18.78
N THR A 230 5.80 -0.58 19.88
CA THR A 230 5.15 0.69 20.22
C THR A 230 5.45 1.73 19.15
N LEU A 231 4.44 2.48 18.75
CA LEU A 231 4.54 3.53 17.75
C LEU A 231 5.03 4.82 18.41
N LEU A 232 6.02 5.46 17.80
CA LEU A 232 6.56 6.75 18.23
C LEU A 232 5.93 7.90 17.44
N GLY A 233 5.70 9.01 18.15
CA GLY A 233 5.00 10.16 17.61
C GLY A 233 4.30 10.98 18.70
N ARG A 234 3.42 11.88 18.27
CA ARG A 234 2.58 12.70 19.13
C ARG A 234 1.14 12.65 18.62
N ALA A 235 0.20 12.50 19.54
CA ALA A 235 -1.21 12.66 19.26
C ALA A 235 -1.66 13.99 19.86
N TYR A 236 -2.40 14.77 19.09
CA TYR A 236 -2.94 16.07 19.46
C TYR A 236 -4.46 15.98 19.44
N THR A 237 -5.11 16.57 20.43
CA THR A 237 -6.53 16.86 20.38
C THR A 237 -6.70 18.35 20.62
N SER A 238 -7.53 19.00 19.81
CA SER A 238 -7.81 20.43 19.94
C SER A 238 -9.30 20.67 19.75
N THR A 239 -9.88 21.47 20.64
CA THR A 239 -11.25 21.97 20.50
C THR A 239 -11.20 23.46 20.24
N TYR A 240 -11.74 23.86 19.09
CA TYR A 240 -11.86 25.25 18.69
C TYR A 240 -13.31 25.70 18.77
N ASP A 241 -13.51 26.90 19.29
CA ASP A 241 -14.78 27.61 19.23
C ASP A 241 -14.73 28.61 18.07
N VAL A 242 -15.60 28.44 17.09
CA VAL A 242 -15.67 29.24 15.87
C VAL A 242 -16.27 30.63 16.15
N SER A 243 -17.10 30.78 17.20
CA SER A 243 -17.74 32.06 17.54
C SER A 243 -16.79 33.04 18.24
N SER A 244 -15.82 32.51 19.00
CA SER A 244 -14.81 33.31 19.71
C SER A 244 -13.44 33.32 19.05
N ASN A 245 -13.23 32.47 18.03
CA ASN A 245 -11.94 32.26 17.35
C ASN A 245 -10.81 31.93 18.35
N THR A 246 -11.13 31.18 19.41
CA THR A 246 -10.18 30.76 20.45
C THR A 246 -10.12 29.25 20.60
N THR A 247 -8.94 28.72 20.90
CA THR A 247 -8.76 27.32 21.30
C THR A 247 -9.23 27.16 22.74
N ILE A 248 -10.27 26.36 22.96
CA ILE A 248 -10.82 26.12 24.31
C ILE A 248 -9.95 25.14 25.08
N ASP A 249 -9.49 24.08 24.41
CA ASP A 249 -8.70 23.01 25.03
C ASP A 249 -7.77 22.37 24.00
N ALA A 250 -6.55 22.04 24.43
CA ALA A 250 -5.56 21.38 23.61
C ALA A 250 -4.68 20.47 24.47
N ASP A 251 -4.71 19.17 24.18
CA ASP A 251 -3.87 18.19 24.87
C ASP A 251 -2.92 17.49 23.88
N THR A 252 -1.73 17.14 24.37
CA THR A 252 -0.69 16.44 23.62
C THR A 252 -0.32 15.15 24.33
N LEU A 253 -0.71 14.02 23.74
CA LEU A 253 -0.36 12.70 24.22
C LEU A 253 0.87 12.16 23.47
N LYS A 254 1.88 11.68 24.21
CA LYS A 254 2.99 10.92 23.61
C LYS A 254 2.47 9.57 23.13
N MET A 255 2.80 9.19 21.89
CA MET A 255 2.30 7.91 21.34
C MET A 255 2.95 6.68 21.99
N LYS A 256 4.16 6.83 22.54
CA LYS A 256 4.87 5.78 23.28
C LYS A 256 3.97 5.22 24.40
N ASN A 257 3.82 3.90 24.43
CA ASN A 257 2.94 3.13 25.33
C ASN A 257 1.44 3.21 25.06
N ASN A 258 0.97 4.15 24.24
CA ASN A 258 -0.45 4.36 23.93
C ASN A 258 -0.85 3.77 22.57
N TYR A 259 0.08 3.75 21.62
CA TYR A 259 -0.10 3.25 20.27
C TYR A 259 0.97 2.20 19.95
N SER A 260 0.60 1.18 19.18
CA SER A 260 1.53 0.16 18.68
C SER A 260 1.16 -0.35 17.30
N LEU A 261 2.17 -0.78 16.56
CA LEU A 261 2.05 -1.54 15.32
C LEU A 261 2.04 -3.04 15.60
N ALA A 262 1.24 -3.78 14.86
CA ALA A 262 1.19 -5.23 14.91
C ALA A 262 2.42 -5.88 14.27
N SER A 263 2.79 -7.07 14.77
CA SER A 263 3.71 -7.95 14.07
C SER A 263 3.06 -8.49 12.80
N THR A 264 3.80 -8.50 11.69
CA THR A 264 3.37 -9.06 10.40
C THR A 264 4.15 -10.32 10.08
N TYR A 265 3.43 -11.37 9.70
CA TYR A 265 3.98 -12.63 9.21
C TYR A 265 3.43 -12.87 7.80
N GLY A 266 4.34 -12.96 6.82
CA GLY A 266 4.01 -13.21 5.43
C GLY A 266 4.63 -14.51 4.96
N GLY A 267 3.87 -15.31 4.22
CA GLY A 267 4.34 -16.54 3.59
C GLY A 267 3.81 -16.62 2.17
N GLY A 268 4.62 -17.10 1.24
CA GLY A 268 4.23 -17.23 -0.15
C GLY A 268 4.89 -18.41 -0.84
N ILE A 269 4.22 -18.89 -1.89
CA ILE A 269 4.76 -19.88 -2.84
C ILE A 269 4.53 -19.36 -4.24
N SER A 270 5.52 -19.57 -5.12
CA SER A 270 5.36 -19.34 -6.54
C SER A 270 5.92 -20.49 -7.35
N TYR A 271 5.28 -20.75 -8.48
CA TYR A 271 5.72 -21.70 -9.49
C TYR A 271 5.88 -20.95 -10.81
N ASN A 272 7.07 -21.07 -11.40
CA ASN A 272 7.41 -20.48 -12.68
C ASN A 272 7.77 -21.59 -13.69
N TYR A 273 7.11 -21.55 -14.84
CA TYR A 273 7.38 -22.41 -15.99
C TYR A 273 7.93 -21.61 -17.17
N ASP A 274 9.17 -21.90 -17.55
CA ASP A 274 9.91 -21.36 -18.69
C ASP A 274 9.93 -19.82 -18.75
N LYS A 275 9.79 -19.15 -17.60
CA LYS A 275 9.63 -17.68 -17.50
C LYS A 275 8.40 -17.13 -18.25
N ARG A 276 7.49 -18.01 -18.66
CA ARG A 276 6.27 -17.67 -19.41
C ARG A 276 5.04 -17.69 -18.52
N LEU A 277 4.93 -18.68 -17.66
CA LEU A 277 3.80 -18.82 -16.74
C LEU A 277 4.32 -18.74 -15.32
N THR A 278 3.82 -17.78 -14.55
CA THR A 278 4.04 -17.69 -13.10
C THR A 278 2.70 -17.81 -12.41
N ILE A 279 2.61 -18.65 -11.41
CA ILE A 279 1.46 -18.74 -10.51
C ILE A 279 1.99 -18.53 -9.10
N ALA A 280 1.33 -17.71 -8.30
CA ALA A 280 1.75 -17.42 -6.94
C ALA A 280 0.56 -17.32 -5.99
N ALA A 281 0.77 -17.76 -4.75
CA ALA A 281 -0.20 -17.67 -3.68
C ALA A 281 0.49 -17.17 -2.41
N ASP A 282 -0.13 -16.22 -1.74
CA ASP A 282 0.42 -15.56 -0.55
C ASP A 282 -0.60 -15.53 0.59
N VAL A 283 -0.08 -15.60 1.81
CA VAL A 283 -0.83 -15.43 3.05
C VAL A 283 -0.11 -14.38 3.90
N THR A 284 -0.86 -13.39 4.38
CA THR A 284 -0.40 -12.38 5.34
C THR A 284 -1.23 -12.46 6.60
N TYR A 285 -0.57 -12.55 7.75
CA TYR A 285 -1.21 -12.48 9.07
C TYR A 285 -0.61 -11.34 9.89
N GLN A 286 -1.47 -10.52 10.50
CA GLN A 286 -1.05 -9.44 11.40
C GLN A 286 -1.80 -9.48 12.73
N ASN A 287 -1.05 -9.53 13.83
CA ASN A 287 -1.61 -9.63 15.19
C ASN A 287 -2.01 -8.25 15.75
N TRP A 288 -3.07 -7.65 15.19
CA TRP A 288 -3.57 -6.34 15.61
C TRP A 288 -4.46 -6.39 16.86
N ALA A 289 -5.02 -7.55 17.22
CA ALA A 289 -5.86 -7.66 18.41
C ALA A 289 -5.11 -7.28 19.71
N ASP A 290 -3.81 -7.57 19.77
CA ASP A 290 -2.93 -7.22 20.88
C ASP A 290 -2.36 -5.78 20.81
N ALA A 291 -2.59 -5.07 19.70
CA ALA A 291 -2.09 -3.73 19.52
C ALA A 291 -2.82 -2.74 20.45
N LYS A 292 -2.03 -1.91 21.12
CA LYS A 292 -2.52 -0.78 21.91
C LYS A 292 -2.98 0.34 20.99
N PHE A 293 -4.14 0.91 21.32
CA PHE A 293 -4.64 2.12 20.69
C PHE A 293 -5.41 2.95 21.71
N THR A 294 -5.16 4.26 21.74
CA THR A 294 -5.91 5.22 22.55
C THR A 294 -6.87 5.99 21.64
N ASN A 295 -8.17 5.87 21.90
CA ASN A 295 -9.20 6.55 21.12
C ASN A 295 -9.54 7.90 21.74
N LEU A 296 -8.85 8.95 21.28
CA LEU A 296 -9.02 10.31 21.78
C LEU A 296 -10.41 10.89 21.44
N THR A 297 -11.01 10.46 20.34
CA THR A 297 -12.32 10.95 19.87
C THR A 297 -13.48 10.49 20.77
N ALA A 298 -13.30 9.44 21.56
CA ALA A 298 -14.30 8.92 22.49
C ALA A 298 -14.08 9.40 23.94
N GLY A 299 -13.21 10.39 24.17
CA GLY A 299 -12.81 10.82 25.51
C GLY A 299 -12.04 9.75 26.30
N GLN A 300 -11.59 8.68 25.65
CA GLN A 300 -10.78 7.64 26.27
C GLN A 300 -9.32 8.10 26.34
N LEU A 301 -8.88 8.49 27.53
CA LEU A 301 -7.50 8.88 27.80
C LEU A 301 -6.56 7.69 28.10
N GLN A 302 -7.09 6.46 28.13
CA GLN A 302 -6.31 5.25 28.40
C GLN A 302 -6.23 4.34 27.18
N SER A 303 -5.03 3.78 26.94
CA SER A 303 -4.82 2.80 25.89
C SER A 303 -5.53 1.49 26.21
N SER A 304 -6.30 0.95 25.28
CA SER A 304 -6.91 -0.37 25.42
C SER A 304 -6.42 -1.33 24.34
N LYS A 305 -6.44 -2.63 24.68
CA LYS A 305 -6.23 -3.73 23.72
C LYS A 305 -7.59 -4.24 23.24
N GLY A 306 -7.61 -4.99 22.13
CA GLY A 306 -8.84 -5.61 21.60
C GLY A 306 -9.75 -4.69 20.78
N GLN A 307 -9.33 -3.44 20.56
CA GLN A 307 -10.02 -2.47 19.69
C GLN A 307 -9.97 -2.88 18.20
N PHE A 308 -9.03 -3.77 17.85
CA PHE A 308 -8.83 -4.26 16.49
C PHE A 308 -9.03 -5.78 16.41
N ASN A 309 -9.24 -6.25 15.19
CA ASN A 309 -9.22 -7.66 14.81
C ASN A 309 -7.86 -8.06 14.26
N ASN A 310 -7.55 -9.36 14.30
CA ASN A 310 -6.39 -9.87 13.57
C ASN A 310 -6.66 -9.85 12.07
N ARG A 311 -5.72 -9.25 11.33
CA ARG A 311 -5.78 -9.17 9.87
C ARG A 311 -5.33 -10.49 9.26
N LEU A 312 -6.07 -10.98 8.29
CA LEU A 312 -5.70 -12.12 7.48
C LEU A 312 -5.96 -11.80 6.02
N LYS A 313 -4.92 -11.81 5.19
CA LYS A 313 -5.04 -11.66 3.74
C LYS A 313 -4.54 -12.92 3.04
N ILE A 314 -5.32 -13.41 2.09
CA ILE A 314 -4.99 -14.52 1.21
C ILE A 314 -5.13 -14.02 -0.22
N ALA A 315 -4.12 -14.25 -1.05
CA ALA A 315 -4.12 -13.84 -2.44
C ALA A 315 -3.62 -14.96 -3.36
N LEU A 316 -4.17 -15.02 -4.57
CA LEU A 316 -3.80 -15.93 -5.63
C LEU A 316 -3.69 -15.15 -6.94
N GLY A 317 -2.58 -15.33 -7.65
CA GLY A 317 -2.33 -14.60 -8.88
C GLY A 317 -1.56 -15.41 -9.91
N ALA A 318 -1.73 -15.04 -11.17
CA ALA A 318 -1.00 -15.62 -12.29
C ALA A 318 -0.54 -14.55 -13.28
N GLU A 319 0.64 -14.77 -13.85
CA GLU A 319 1.19 -14.01 -14.97
C GLU A 319 1.47 -14.98 -16.13
N PHE A 320 1.02 -14.61 -17.33
CA PHE A 320 1.28 -15.34 -18.56
C PHE A 320 1.88 -14.42 -19.62
N ARG A 321 3.03 -14.83 -20.16
CA ARG A 321 3.71 -14.21 -21.30
C ARG A 321 3.85 -15.26 -22.42
N PRO A 322 3.18 -15.09 -23.57
CA PRO A 322 3.19 -16.10 -24.64
C PRO A 322 4.60 -16.46 -25.14
N LYS A 323 5.44 -15.46 -25.38
CA LYS A 323 6.82 -15.63 -25.87
C LYS A 323 7.80 -14.71 -25.15
N ASN A 324 8.98 -15.26 -24.86
CA ASN A 324 10.09 -14.52 -24.27
C ASN A 324 10.92 -13.77 -25.34
N MET A 325 10.99 -14.29 -26.56
CA MET A 325 11.76 -13.73 -27.68
C MET A 325 11.05 -14.01 -29.01
N GLY A 326 11.11 -13.04 -29.92
CA GLY A 326 10.55 -13.15 -31.28
C GLY A 326 9.01 -13.14 -31.31
N GLY A 327 8.45 -12.90 -32.49
CA GLY A 327 6.99 -12.86 -32.69
C GLY A 327 6.40 -11.45 -32.65
N ASN A 328 5.06 -11.39 -32.63
CA ASN A 328 4.33 -10.13 -32.69
C ASN A 328 4.35 -9.40 -31.34
N TYR A 329 4.08 -8.09 -31.34
CA TYR A 329 4.11 -7.27 -30.13
C TYR A 329 3.24 -7.84 -28.98
N PHE A 330 2.01 -8.28 -29.29
CA PHE A 330 1.09 -8.87 -28.31
C PHE A 330 1.60 -10.18 -27.69
N GLU A 331 2.50 -10.90 -28.36
CA GLU A 331 3.10 -12.12 -27.80
C GLU A 331 4.15 -11.83 -26.72
N HIS A 332 4.57 -10.57 -26.60
CA HIS A 332 5.49 -10.09 -25.57
C HIS A 332 4.77 -9.36 -24.42
N VAL A 333 3.45 -9.20 -24.50
CA VAL A 333 2.65 -8.58 -23.43
C VAL A 333 2.52 -9.57 -22.26
N ASN A 334 2.71 -9.07 -21.04
CA ASN A 334 2.48 -9.84 -19.83
C ASN A 334 1.00 -9.72 -19.46
N TYR A 335 0.26 -10.81 -19.52
CA TYR A 335 -1.13 -10.89 -19.10
C TYR A 335 -1.20 -11.35 -17.65
N ARG A 336 -1.95 -10.63 -16.82
CA ARG A 336 -2.04 -10.90 -15.39
C ARG A 336 -3.48 -10.96 -14.93
N ALA A 337 -3.74 -11.84 -13.98
CA ALA A 337 -4.99 -11.94 -13.27
C ALA A 337 -4.75 -12.40 -11.84
N GLY A 338 -5.62 -12.01 -10.92
CA GLY A 338 -5.56 -12.49 -9.55
C GLY A 338 -6.80 -12.15 -8.74
N ILE A 339 -6.96 -12.85 -7.63
CA ILE A 339 -8.03 -12.68 -6.67
C ILE A 339 -7.45 -12.62 -5.27
N PHE A 340 -8.13 -11.93 -4.37
CA PHE A 340 -7.74 -11.90 -2.97
C PHE A 340 -8.94 -11.76 -2.05
N TYR A 341 -8.73 -12.21 -0.82
CA TYR A 341 -9.61 -12.01 0.32
C TYR A 341 -8.78 -11.41 1.45
N ASN A 342 -9.25 -10.32 2.05
CA ASN A 342 -8.60 -9.64 3.15
C ASN A 342 -9.63 -9.39 4.26
N ARG A 343 -9.49 -10.11 5.38
CA ARG A 343 -10.15 -9.73 6.62
C ARG A 343 -9.33 -8.62 7.27
N SER A 344 -9.92 -7.43 7.36
CA SER A 344 -9.24 -6.25 7.88
C SER A 344 -8.95 -6.35 9.37
N TYR A 345 -8.05 -5.50 9.83
CA TYR A 345 -7.82 -5.28 11.26
C TYR A 345 -8.89 -4.39 11.91
N LEU A 346 -9.67 -3.66 11.09
CA LEU A 346 -10.71 -2.79 11.59
C LEU A 346 -11.88 -3.60 12.16
N LYS A 347 -12.38 -3.12 13.30
CA LYS A 347 -13.58 -3.61 13.97
C LYS A 347 -14.54 -2.43 14.11
N ILE A 348 -15.69 -2.50 13.44
CA ILE A 348 -16.65 -1.40 13.39
C ILE A 348 -17.92 -1.81 14.13
N ASN A 349 -18.20 -1.16 15.27
CA ASN A 349 -19.36 -1.46 16.11
C ASN A 349 -19.50 -2.97 16.43
N GLY A 350 -18.38 -3.65 16.66
CA GLY A 350 -18.33 -5.09 16.92
C GLY A 350 -18.43 -6.00 15.68
N ASN A 351 -18.53 -5.44 14.47
CA ASN A 351 -18.51 -6.18 13.21
C ASN A 351 -17.10 -6.20 12.62
N ASP A 352 -16.78 -7.30 11.95
CA ASP A 352 -15.57 -7.48 11.17
C ASP A 352 -15.73 -6.80 9.82
N MET A 353 -14.62 -6.38 9.21
CA MET A 353 -14.62 -5.79 7.87
C MET A 353 -13.87 -6.69 6.91
N ASP A 354 -14.57 -7.16 5.90
CA ASP A 354 -14.06 -8.05 4.86
C ASP A 354 -13.91 -7.32 3.54
N GLU A 355 -12.85 -7.66 2.81
CA GLU A 355 -12.59 -7.20 1.45
C GLU A 355 -12.38 -8.40 0.54
N ILE A 356 -13.15 -8.45 -0.56
CA ILE A 356 -12.97 -9.42 -1.63
C ILE A 356 -12.60 -8.64 -2.87
N GLY A 357 -11.53 -9.05 -3.56
CA GLY A 357 -11.07 -8.35 -4.75
C GLY A 357 -10.72 -9.28 -5.88
N ALA A 358 -10.91 -8.77 -7.10
CA ALA A 358 -10.47 -9.37 -8.34
C ALA A 358 -9.67 -8.34 -9.13
N THR A 359 -8.62 -8.81 -9.79
CA THR A 359 -7.64 -7.97 -10.48
C THR A 359 -7.28 -8.58 -11.82
N CYS A 360 -7.04 -7.71 -12.80
CA CYS A 360 -6.42 -8.09 -14.05
C CYS A 360 -5.49 -6.98 -14.53
N GLY A 361 -4.56 -7.30 -15.41
CA GLY A 361 -3.68 -6.28 -15.94
C GLY A 361 -2.78 -6.75 -17.06
N PHE A 362 -2.09 -5.77 -17.63
CA PHE A 362 -1.26 -5.92 -18.80
C PHE A 362 0.08 -5.21 -18.56
N GLY A 363 1.19 -5.90 -18.83
CA GLY A 363 2.53 -5.34 -18.88
C GLY A 363 2.94 -5.16 -20.34
N PHE A 364 3.02 -3.92 -20.80
CA PHE A 364 3.41 -3.56 -22.16
C PHE A 364 4.91 -3.28 -22.22
N PRO A 365 5.72 -4.14 -22.87
CA PRO A 365 7.13 -3.89 -23.05
C PRO A 365 7.35 -2.71 -24.02
N LEU A 366 8.19 -1.75 -23.64
CA LEU A 366 8.62 -0.67 -24.54
C LEU A 366 9.68 -1.17 -25.52
N ALA A 367 9.97 -0.40 -26.58
CA ALA A 367 10.78 -0.78 -27.75
C ALA A 367 12.19 -1.39 -27.52
N THR A 368 12.70 -1.39 -26.28
CA THR A 368 13.98 -2.05 -25.92
C THR A 368 13.79 -3.29 -25.03
N ASP A 369 12.55 -3.75 -24.82
CA ASP A 369 12.08 -4.88 -23.96
C ASP A 369 12.53 -4.82 -22.48
N LYS A 370 13.33 -3.82 -22.09
CA LYS A 370 13.81 -3.63 -20.72
C LYS A 370 12.80 -2.86 -19.87
N SER A 371 12.20 -1.80 -20.41
CA SER A 371 11.22 -0.98 -19.70
C SER A 371 9.80 -1.50 -19.96
N VAL A 372 8.94 -1.47 -18.95
CA VAL A 372 7.56 -1.99 -19.04
C VAL A 372 6.59 -0.95 -18.47
N VAL A 373 5.51 -0.68 -19.20
CA VAL A 373 4.35 0.03 -18.69
C VAL A 373 3.37 -1.02 -18.18
N ASN A 374 3.01 -1.01 -16.90
CA ASN A 374 1.97 -1.90 -16.39
C ASN A 374 0.68 -1.11 -16.17
N VAL A 375 -0.42 -1.65 -16.67
CA VAL A 375 -1.77 -1.15 -16.42
C VAL A 375 -2.54 -2.24 -15.70
N SER A 376 -3.13 -1.92 -14.55
CA SER A 376 -3.93 -2.85 -13.76
C SER A 376 -5.32 -2.29 -13.50
N PHE A 377 -6.29 -3.19 -13.51
CA PHE A 377 -7.68 -2.94 -13.14
C PHE A 377 -7.99 -3.78 -11.92
N GLU A 378 -8.53 -3.17 -10.88
CA GLU A 378 -8.89 -3.85 -9.65
C GLU A 378 -10.34 -3.50 -9.29
N TYR A 379 -11.12 -4.53 -8.97
CA TYR A 379 -12.42 -4.39 -8.34
C TYR A 379 -12.31 -4.92 -6.92
N ILE A 380 -12.72 -4.11 -5.94
CA ILE A 380 -12.67 -4.48 -4.53
C ILE A 380 -14.05 -4.19 -3.94
N ASN A 381 -14.69 -5.23 -3.44
CA ASN A 381 -15.90 -5.11 -2.64
C ASN A 381 -15.52 -5.16 -1.16
N ARG A 382 -15.91 -4.14 -0.40
CA ARG A 382 -15.70 -4.07 1.05
C ARG A 382 -17.04 -4.00 1.76
N GLN A 383 -17.19 -4.84 2.77
CA GLN A 383 -18.42 -4.95 3.56
C GLN A 383 -18.14 -5.37 5.01
N CYS A 384 -19.05 -5.00 5.92
CA CYS A 384 -19.02 -5.50 7.29
C CYS A 384 -19.77 -6.83 7.43
N THR A 385 -19.29 -7.70 8.32
CA THR A 385 -19.89 -8.98 8.70
C THR A 385 -19.94 -9.13 10.22
N PRO A 386 -20.99 -9.77 10.80
CA PRO A 386 -22.15 -10.37 10.15
C PRO A 386 -23.22 -9.35 9.72
N VAL A 387 -23.26 -8.16 10.33
CA VAL A 387 -24.22 -7.11 9.96
C VAL A 387 -23.65 -6.26 8.84
N LYS A 388 -24.37 -6.22 7.70
CA LYS A 388 -24.02 -5.35 6.58
C LYS A 388 -24.34 -3.90 6.95
N LEU A 389 -23.30 -3.17 7.33
CA LEU A 389 -23.32 -1.71 7.45
C LEU A 389 -23.17 -1.09 6.05
N ILE A 390 -22.39 -0.02 5.94
CA ILE A 390 -22.06 0.61 4.65
C ILE A 390 -21.29 -0.38 3.77
N THR A 391 -21.65 -0.47 2.50
CA THR A 391 -20.91 -1.28 1.50
C THR A 391 -20.19 -0.37 0.52
N GLU A 392 -18.95 -0.72 0.18
CA GLU A 392 -18.11 0.05 -0.74
C GLU A 392 -17.67 -0.83 -1.91
N ASP A 393 -17.94 -0.37 -3.13
CA ASP A 393 -17.34 -0.91 -4.34
C ASP A 393 -16.24 0.03 -4.83
N HIS A 394 -15.01 -0.44 -4.87
CA HIS A 394 -13.88 0.30 -5.42
C HIS A 394 -13.51 -0.24 -6.79
N PHE A 395 -13.46 0.65 -7.77
CA PHE A 395 -12.91 0.40 -9.09
C PHE A 395 -11.61 1.18 -9.21
N ARG A 396 -10.48 0.48 -9.31
CA ARG A 396 -9.15 1.08 -9.42
C ARG A 396 -8.56 0.83 -10.80
N ILE A 397 -7.92 1.86 -11.32
CA ILE A 397 -7.07 1.79 -12.49
C ILE A 397 -5.69 2.28 -12.05
N SER A 398 -4.69 1.40 -12.08
CA SER A 398 -3.32 1.77 -11.74
C SER A 398 -2.45 1.71 -12.98
N VAL A 399 -1.57 2.70 -13.10
CA VAL A 399 -0.55 2.76 -14.15
C VAL A 399 0.79 2.86 -13.46
N SER A 400 1.72 1.98 -13.84
CA SER A 400 3.10 2.03 -13.37
C SER A 400 4.07 1.96 -14.53
N LEU A 401 5.23 2.57 -14.35
CA LEU A 401 6.28 2.62 -15.35
C LEU A 401 7.59 2.16 -14.75
N THR A 402 7.98 0.93 -15.11
CA THR A 402 9.22 0.31 -14.69
C THR A 402 10.31 0.59 -15.73
N PHE A 403 11.28 1.42 -15.36
CA PHE A 403 12.49 1.64 -16.12
C PHE A 403 13.55 0.62 -15.69
N ASN A 404 14.18 0.00 -16.68
CA ASN A 404 15.35 -0.84 -16.51
C ASN A 404 16.40 -0.32 -17.49
N GLU A 405 17.46 0.28 -16.95
CA GLU A 405 18.56 0.82 -17.75
C GLU A 405 19.89 0.30 -17.21
N MET A 406 20.89 0.25 -18.09
CA MET A 406 22.23 -0.16 -17.70
C MET A 406 22.84 0.93 -16.81
N TRP A 407 23.31 0.52 -15.64
CA TRP A 407 24.02 1.40 -14.72
C TRP A 407 25.51 1.38 -15.09
N PHE A 408 26.19 2.52 -15.09
CA PHE A 408 27.59 2.72 -15.50
C PHE A 408 27.93 2.71 -17.01
N TRP A 409 26.94 2.69 -17.93
CA TRP A 409 27.26 2.89 -19.35
C TRP A 409 27.45 4.39 -19.65
N GLN A 410 28.70 4.85 -19.70
CA GLN A 410 29.00 6.16 -20.27
C GLN A 410 28.58 6.17 -21.74
N ARG A 411 27.51 6.91 -22.06
CA ARG A 411 27.20 7.21 -23.46
C ARG A 411 28.33 8.08 -23.99
N LYS A 412 29.10 7.56 -24.95
CA LYS A 412 29.92 8.43 -25.79
C LYS A 412 28.94 9.33 -26.54
N PHE A 413 29.04 10.63 -26.32
CA PHE A 413 28.28 11.61 -27.09
C PHE A 413 28.71 11.49 -28.56
N GLU A 414 27.74 11.41 -29.48
CA GLU A 414 27.90 11.74 -30.90
C GLU A 414 27.32 13.14 -31.12
#